data_AF-B1XNF7-F1
#
_entry.id   AF-B1XNF7-F1
#
_cell.length_a   1.000
_cell.length_b   1.000
_cell.length_c   1.000
_cell.angle_alpha   90.00
_cell.angle_beta   90.00
_cell.angle_gamma   90.00
#
_symmetry.space_group_name_H-M   'P 1'
#
loop_
_entity.id
_entity.type
_entity.pdbx_description
1 polymer ?
#
loop_
_entity_poly.entity_id
_entity_poly.type
_entity_poly.pdbx_seq_one_letter_code
_entity_poly.pdbx_strand_id
1 'polypeptide(L)'
;MYSIEQKYRRLRGQLQLGLLMLVALFLLGTSWFIVVEQWSWVDAAYMTMITLATVGFGEIHPLGDRSRIFTIILIFLGLIAVGYIVNRFIEAMISGYFQEIKKLKQYQQQISRLNNHYIVCGLGRTGQQVAREFLAENIPFVVIDQDPDIIEAAQDQGYICIQGDATLDQHLHEAKIDRATCLVAALSSDAENLYTVLSAKTLNPKIRAIARASTEEAVEKLRRAGADAVVSPYITGGRRLAAAALRPQVMDFVDGILTGAERSYYLEEIRVDSNCGGYIGKSLSEARLRVQSGALVLAIRRQDGSLIPGPTGDTLLLSGDFLICMGTAEQLRKLNSILIPVQTDGPLRPPQR
;
A
#
# COMPACT_ATOMS: atom_id res chain seq x y z
N MET A 1 -21.74 -7.52 -8.94
CA MET A 1 -21.70 -6.90 -7.61
C MET A 1 -22.01 -5.42 -7.78
N TYR A 2 -23.14 -4.91 -7.29
CA TYR A 2 -23.51 -3.49 -7.46
C TYR A 2 -22.43 -2.59 -6.86
N SER A 3 -22.05 -1.51 -7.56
CA SER A 3 -21.09 -0.55 -7.00
C SER A 3 -21.65 0.06 -5.71
N ILE A 4 -20.78 0.43 -4.77
CA ILE A 4 -21.15 1.00 -3.47
C ILE A 4 -22.06 2.23 -3.64
N GLU A 5 -21.85 3.02 -4.70
CA GLU A 5 -22.70 4.16 -5.06
C GLU A 5 -24.11 3.76 -5.52
N GLN A 6 -24.26 2.64 -6.24
CA GLN A 6 -25.57 2.15 -6.68
C GLN A 6 -26.38 1.65 -5.48
N LYS A 7 -25.75 0.95 -4.54
CA LYS A 7 -26.38 0.56 -3.27
C LYS A 7 -26.84 1.81 -2.48
N TYR A 8 -26.01 2.86 -2.42
CA TYR A 8 -26.37 4.13 -1.78
C TYR A 8 -27.62 4.77 -2.36
N ARG A 9 -27.62 4.95 -3.68
CA ARG A 9 -28.71 5.62 -4.39
C ARG A 9 -30.01 4.83 -4.22
N ARG A 10 -29.93 3.51 -4.21
CA ARG A 10 -31.08 2.63 -3.98
C ARG A 10 -31.63 2.76 -2.57
N LEU A 11 -30.77 2.68 -1.55
CA LEU A 11 -31.17 2.83 -0.14
C LEU A 11 -31.77 4.21 0.13
N ARG A 12 -31.13 5.27 -0.40
CA ARG A 12 -31.63 6.64 -0.31
C ARG A 12 -33.00 6.79 -0.97
N GLY A 13 -33.18 6.23 -2.17
CA GLY A 13 -34.46 6.24 -2.87
C GLY A 13 -35.56 5.49 -2.10
N GLN A 14 -35.23 4.36 -1.47
CA GLN A 14 -36.17 3.59 -0.65
C GLN A 14 -36.58 4.33 0.63
N LEU A 15 -35.64 5.00 1.32
CA LEU A 15 -35.95 5.84 2.47
C LEU A 15 -36.78 7.06 2.08
N GLN A 16 -36.46 7.70 0.95
CA GLN A 16 -37.24 8.81 0.40
C GLN A 16 -38.66 8.38 0.04
N LEU A 17 -38.83 7.20 -0.55
CA LEU A 17 -40.15 6.64 -0.86
C LEU A 17 -40.96 6.39 0.42
N GLY A 18 -40.36 5.80 1.45
CA GLY A 18 -41.02 5.59 2.74
C GLY A 18 -41.44 6.91 3.40
N LEU A 19 -40.56 7.91 3.41
CA LEU A 19 -40.89 9.25 3.90
C LEU A 19 -42.04 9.89 3.12
N LEU A 20 -42.02 9.78 1.79
CA LEU A 20 -43.07 10.31 0.92
C LEU A 20 -44.40 9.61 1.17
N MET A 21 -44.40 8.30 1.41
CA MET A 21 -45.59 7.54 1.82
C MET A 21 -46.17 8.04 3.14
N LEU A 22 -45.34 8.29 4.16
CA LEU A 22 -45.80 8.85 5.44
C LEU A 22 -46.39 10.26 5.29
N VAL A 23 -45.73 11.13 4.51
CA VAL A 23 -46.24 12.48 4.21
C VAL A 23 -47.58 12.40 3.46
N ALA A 24 -47.71 11.49 2.50
CA ALA A 24 -48.95 11.30 1.77
C ALA A 24 -50.08 10.81 2.70
N LEU A 25 -49.82 9.84 3.58
CA LEU A 25 -50.79 9.37 4.57
C LEU A 25 -51.18 10.48 5.55
N PHE A 26 -50.23 11.32 5.97
CA PHE A 26 -50.49 12.45 6.85
C PHE A 26 -51.40 13.49 6.20
N LEU A 27 -51.13 13.84 4.93
CA LEU A 27 -51.96 14.78 4.19
C LEU A 27 -53.36 14.20 3.91
N LEU A 28 -53.45 12.91 3.58
CA LEU A 28 -54.71 12.22 3.33
C LEU A 28 -55.58 12.13 4.59
N GLY A 29 -54.98 11.75 5.73
CA GLY A 29 -55.65 11.73 7.02
C GLY A 29 -56.15 13.12 7.44
N THR A 30 -55.27 14.12 7.36
CA THR A 30 -55.62 15.51 7.72
C THR A 30 -56.75 16.05 6.84
N SER A 31 -56.68 15.79 5.53
CA SER A 31 -57.72 16.22 4.59
C SER A 31 -59.07 15.54 4.83
N TRP A 32 -59.07 14.26 5.21
CA TRP A 32 -60.30 13.53 5.54
C TRP A 32 -61.03 14.18 6.72
N PHE A 33 -60.33 14.43 7.83
CA PHE A 33 -60.94 15.04 9.02
C PHE A 33 -61.40 16.49 8.79
N ILE A 34 -60.73 17.25 7.91
CA ILE A 34 -61.19 18.59 7.52
C ILE A 34 -62.47 18.52 6.67
N VAL A 35 -62.54 17.64 5.68
CA VAL A 35 -63.65 17.63 4.71
C VAL A 35 -64.87 16.91 5.25
N VAL A 36 -64.68 15.77 5.92
CA VAL A 36 -65.78 14.89 6.33
C VAL A 36 -66.30 15.27 7.72
N GLU A 37 -65.39 15.53 8.66
CA GLU A 37 -65.75 15.86 10.05
C GLU A 37 -65.77 17.37 10.33
N GLN A 38 -65.34 18.21 9.36
CA GLN A 38 -65.29 19.68 9.47
C GLN A 38 -64.44 20.19 10.65
N TRP A 39 -63.40 19.45 11.02
CA TRP A 39 -62.50 19.85 12.10
C TRP A 39 -61.58 21.00 11.67
N SER A 40 -61.07 21.72 12.66
CA SER A 40 -60.01 22.69 12.42
C SER A 40 -58.77 22.00 11.82
N TRP A 41 -58.00 22.71 10.99
CA TRP A 41 -56.80 22.14 10.37
C TRP A 41 -55.78 21.65 11.42
N VAL A 42 -55.75 22.31 12.59
CA VAL A 42 -54.88 21.93 13.72
C VAL A 42 -55.35 20.61 14.33
N ASP A 43 -56.64 20.47 14.63
CA ASP A 43 -57.19 19.26 15.25
C ASP A 43 -57.08 18.06 14.31
N ALA A 44 -57.35 18.27 13.01
CA ALA A 44 -57.21 17.24 11.99
C ALA A 44 -55.75 16.76 11.83
N ALA A 45 -54.80 17.70 11.80
CA ALA A 45 -53.37 17.38 11.71
C ALA A 45 -52.87 16.68 12.98
N TYR A 46 -53.32 17.15 14.16
CA TYR A 46 -52.98 16.55 15.43
C TYR A 46 -53.53 15.13 15.55
N MET A 47 -54.80 14.89 15.18
CA MET A 47 -55.41 13.55 15.15
C MET A 47 -54.61 12.61 14.24
N THR A 48 -54.31 13.06 13.03
CA THR A 48 -53.57 12.25 12.06
C THR A 48 -52.16 11.92 12.56
N MET A 49 -51.48 12.88 13.21
CA MET A 49 -50.16 12.66 13.81
C MET A 49 -50.21 11.61 14.92
N ILE A 50 -51.12 11.72 15.90
CA ILE A 50 -51.19 10.76 17.01
C ILE A 50 -51.58 9.35 16.54
N THR A 51 -52.35 9.25 15.46
CA THR A 51 -52.71 7.99 14.80
C THR A 51 -51.51 7.37 14.08
N LEU A 52 -50.80 8.12 13.23
CA LEU A 52 -49.65 7.62 12.48
C LEU A 52 -48.43 7.33 13.38
N ALA A 53 -48.25 8.11 14.45
CA ALA A 53 -47.21 7.89 15.44
C ALA A 53 -47.50 6.70 16.37
N THR A 54 -48.67 6.04 16.24
CA THR A 54 -49.10 4.90 17.06
C THR A 54 -49.20 5.21 18.57
N VAL A 55 -49.38 6.48 18.94
CA VAL A 55 -49.47 6.90 20.36
C VAL A 55 -50.89 6.69 20.90
N GLY A 56 -51.91 7.14 20.16
CA GLY A 56 -53.31 6.82 20.43
C GLY A 56 -53.88 7.33 21.77
N PHE A 57 -53.74 8.64 22.08
CA PHE A 57 -54.32 9.24 23.29
C PHE A 57 -55.86 9.23 23.36
N GLY A 58 -56.55 8.93 22.24
CA GLY A 58 -58.00 8.99 22.09
C GLY A 58 -58.45 9.89 20.94
N GLU A 59 -59.73 9.84 20.59
CA GLU A 59 -60.34 10.75 19.60
C GLU A 59 -60.43 12.16 20.21
N ILE A 60 -60.03 13.21 19.47
CA ILE A 60 -60.12 14.61 19.94
C ILE A 60 -61.58 15.05 20.02
N HIS A 61 -62.36 14.69 19.01
CA HIS A 61 -63.81 14.88 18.91
C HIS A 61 -64.47 13.55 18.54
N PRO A 62 -65.74 13.32 18.91
CA PRO A 62 -66.43 12.07 18.59
C PRO A 62 -66.49 11.84 17.07
N LEU A 63 -65.99 10.67 16.63
CA LEU A 63 -65.99 10.30 15.21
C LEU A 63 -67.29 9.63 14.79
N GLY A 64 -67.76 9.95 13.57
CA GLY A 64 -68.82 9.17 12.91
C GLY A 64 -68.35 7.79 12.44
N ASP A 65 -69.28 6.86 12.22
CA ASP A 65 -68.96 5.46 11.85
C ASP A 65 -68.07 5.34 10.61
N ARG A 66 -68.25 6.23 9.62
CA ARG A 66 -67.43 6.27 8.40
C ARG A 66 -65.98 6.68 8.69
N SER A 67 -65.78 7.67 9.55
CA SER A 67 -64.44 8.14 9.91
C SER A 67 -63.73 7.19 10.87
N ARG A 68 -64.47 6.40 11.65
CA ARG A 68 -63.90 5.27 12.42
C ARG A 68 -63.32 4.20 11.51
N ILE A 69 -64.06 3.77 10.48
CA ILE A 69 -63.56 2.81 9.49
C ILE A 69 -62.33 3.37 8.76
N PHE A 70 -62.37 4.64 8.36
CA PHE A 70 -61.22 5.32 7.76
C PHE A 70 -60.00 5.33 8.69
N THR A 71 -60.21 5.65 9.98
CA THR A 71 -59.13 5.69 10.97
C THR A 71 -58.51 4.31 11.18
N ILE A 72 -59.31 3.24 11.18
CA ILE A 72 -58.81 1.86 11.22
C ILE A 72 -57.88 1.59 10.02
N ILE A 73 -58.31 1.94 8.81
CA ILE A 73 -57.50 1.78 7.59
C ILE A 73 -56.21 2.60 7.67
N LEU A 74 -56.31 3.84 8.15
CA LEU A 74 -55.17 4.75 8.31
C LEU A 74 -54.14 4.20 9.31
N ILE A 75 -54.58 3.61 10.43
CA ILE A 75 -53.69 2.95 11.40
C ILE A 75 -52.94 1.80 10.75
N PHE A 76 -53.64 0.91 10.03
CA PHE A 76 -53.01 -0.22 9.35
C PHE A 76 -51.98 0.24 8.31
N LEU A 77 -52.33 1.21 7.46
CA LEU A 77 -51.40 1.76 6.46
C LEU A 77 -50.21 2.48 7.11
N GLY A 78 -50.45 3.22 8.19
CA GLY A 78 -49.41 3.89 8.97
C GLY A 78 -48.42 2.90 9.56
N LEU A 79 -48.91 1.81 10.18
CA LEU A 79 -48.06 0.77 10.76
C LEU A 79 -47.19 0.08 9.70
N ILE A 80 -47.74 -0.19 8.51
CA ILE A 80 -46.99 -0.76 7.38
C ILE A 80 -45.90 0.22 6.91
N ALA A 81 -46.22 1.51 6.79
CA ALA A 81 -45.28 2.54 6.34
C ALA A 81 -44.13 2.74 7.35
N VAL A 82 -44.44 2.85 8.64
CA VAL A 82 -43.44 2.97 9.71
C VAL A 82 -42.58 1.70 9.78
N GLY A 83 -43.19 0.51 9.76
CA GLY A 83 -42.46 -0.75 9.76
C GLY A 83 -41.51 -0.91 8.56
N TYR A 84 -41.93 -0.49 7.37
CA TYR A 84 -41.08 -0.46 6.18
C TYR A 84 -39.84 0.42 6.37
N ILE A 85 -40.02 1.65 6.89
CA ILE A 85 -38.92 2.58 7.13
C ILE A 85 -37.97 2.04 8.19
N VAL A 86 -38.48 1.53 9.31
CA VAL A 86 -37.69 0.95 10.40
C VAL A 86 -36.86 -0.23 9.88
N ASN A 87 -37.46 -1.14 9.10
CA ASN A 87 -36.74 -2.28 8.54
C ASN A 87 -35.61 -1.84 7.58
N ARG A 88 -35.85 -0.82 6.74
CA ARG A 88 -34.80 -0.25 5.86
C ARG A 88 -33.72 0.47 6.64
N PHE A 89 -34.07 1.10 7.75
CA PHE A 89 -33.10 1.71 8.66
C PHE A 89 -32.22 0.65 9.35
N ILE A 90 -32.80 -0.46 9.80
CA ILE A 90 -32.06 -1.59 10.35
C ILE A 90 -31.10 -2.18 9.30
N GLU A 91 -31.55 -2.37 8.06
CA GLU A 91 -30.69 -2.85 6.95
C GLU A 91 -29.51 -1.89 6.69
N ALA A 92 -29.74 -0.57 6.75
CA ALA A 92 -28.69 0.44 6.62
C ALA A 92 -27.65 0.38 7.74
N MET A 93 -28.08 0.07 8.97
CA MET A 93 -27.21 -0.09 10.14
C MET A 93 -26.38 -1.38 10.08
N ILE A 94 -27.03 -2.51 9.76
CA ILE A 94 -26.40 -3.84 9.73
C ILE A 94 -25.40 -3.96 8.57
N SER A 95 -25.70 -3.35 7.43
CA SER A 95 -24.85 -3.47 6.24
C SER A 95 -23.45 -2.87 6.37
N GLY A 96 -23.08 -2.27 7.52
CA GLY A 96 -21.73 -1.72 7.73
C GLY A 96 -21.37 -0.59 6.76
N TYR A 97 -22.36 -0.09 6.02
CA TYR A 97 -22.22 0.77 4.85
C TYR A 97 -21.43 2.06 5.14
N PHE A 98 -21.66 2.65 6.31
CA PHE A 98 -20.92 3.83 6.76
C PHE A 98 -19.45 3.55 7.09
N GLN A 99 -19.12 2.35 7.55
CA GLN A 99 -17.73 1.98 7.86
C GLN A 99 -16.92 1.79 6.58
N GLU A 100 -17.47 1.14 5.55
CA GLU A 100 -16.80 0.99 4.24
C GLU A 100 -16.51 2.34 3.58
N ILE A 101 -17.47 3.27 3.57
CA ILE A 101 -17.25 4.61 2.99
C ILE A 101 -16.19 5.39 3.76
N LYS A 102 -16.23 5.31 5.10
CA LYS A 102 -15.23 5.99 5.94
C LYS A 102 -13.84 5.39 5.71
N LYS A 103 -13.74 4.07 5.62
CA LYS A 103 -12.51 3.32 5.29
C LYS A 103 -11.97 3.74 3.92
N LEU A 104 -12.80 3.79 2.89
CA LEU A 104 -12.43 4.28 1.55
C LEU A 104 -11.90 5.72 1.55
N LYS A 105 -12.58 6.64 2.25
CA LYS A 105 -12.13 8.03 2.37
C LYS A 105 -10.79 8.15 3.11
N GLN A 106 -10.59 7.36 4.16
CA GLN A 106 -9.32 7.32 4.89
C GLN A 106 -8.19 6.78 4.01
N TYR A 107 -8.43 5.72 3.23
CA TYR A 107 -7.45 5.20 2.27
C TYR A 107 -7.08 6.22 1.20
N GLN A 108 -8.05 6.89 0.59
CA GLN A 108 -7.78 7.94 -0.39
C GLN A 108 -6.92 9.07 0.22
N GLN A 109 -7.18 9.44 1.47
CA GLN A 109 -6.35 10.41 2.18
C GLN A 109 -4.93 9.89 2.42
N GLN A 110 -4.75 8.63 2.81
CA GLN A 110 -3.43 8.01 2.98
C GLN A 110 -2.65 8.02 1.67
N ILE A 111 -3.27 7.60 0.56
CA ILE A 111 -2.66 7.62 -0.78
C ILE A 111 -2.29 9.04 -1.20
N SER A 112 -3.15 10.03 -0.94
CA SER A 112 -2.87 11.43 -1.31
C SER A 112 -1.65 12.03 -0.61
N ARG A 113 -1.29 11.48 0.56
CA ARG A 113 -0.15 11.92 1.38
C ARG A 113 1.15 11.21 1.03
N LEU A 114 1.12 10.21 0.14
CA LEU A 114 2.31 9.49 -0.30
C LEU A 114 3.29 10.43 -1.01
N ASN A 115 4.54 10.36 -0.57
CA ASN A 115 5.68 11.07 -1.14
C ASN A 115 6.95 10.28 -0.80
N ASN A 116 7.93 10.26 -1.71
CA ASN A 116 9.16 9.47 -1.57
C ASN A 116 8.89 7.99 -1.22
N HIS A 117 7.84 7.43 -1.81
CA HIS A 117 7.38 6.06 -1.56
C HIS A 117 7.73 5.13 -2.72
N TYR A 118 7.50 3.85 -2.50
CA TYR A 118 7.76 2.78 -3.45
C TYR A 118 6.44 2.25 -4.01
N ILE A 119 6.41 1.87 -5.27
CA ILE A 119 5.24 1.26 -5.92
C ILE A 119 5.56 -0.20 -6.22
N VAL A 120 4.72 -1.13 -5.77
CA VAL A 120 4.80 -2.55 -6.10
C VAL A 120 3.64 -2.89 -7.03
N CYS A 121 3.95 -3.19 -8.29
CA CYS A 121 2.99 -3.55 -9.31
C CYS A 121 2.90 -5.08 -9.38
N GLY A 122 1.76 -5.63 -8.96
CA GLY A 122 1.52 -7.07 -8.83
C GLY A 122 1.99 -7.60 -7.47
N LEU A 123 1.05 -8.13 -6.70
CA LEU A 123 1.27 -8.78 -5.40
C LEU A 123 1.08 -10.29 -5.49
N GLY A 124 1.61 -10.89 -6.56
CA GLY A 124 1.84 -12.33 -6.65
C GLY A 124 3.01 -12.77 -5.78
N ARG A 125 3.53 -13.99 -6.02
CA ARG A 125 4.61 -14.59 -5.19
C ARG A 125 5.84 -13.68 -5.00
N THR A 126 6.32 -13.05 -6.08
CA THR A 126 7.48 -12.14 -6.00
C THR A 126 7.12 -10.82 -5.34
N GLY A 127 5.96 -10.23 -5.68
CA GLY A 127 5.51 -8.97 -5.10
C GLY A 127 5.26 -9.06 -3.60
N GLN A 128 4.71 -10.17 -3.11
CA GLN A 128 4.51 -10.43 -1.67
C GLN A 128 5.83 -10.43 -0.91
N GLN A 129 6.87 -11.08 -1.44
CA GLN A 129 8.18 -11.07 -0.79
C GLN A 129 8.77 -9.65 -0.77
N VAL A 130 8.65 -8.91 -1.87
CA VAL A 130 9.12 -7.52 -1.94
C VAL A 130 8.39 -6.65 -0.91
N ALA A 131 7.07 -6.74 -0.83
CA ALA A 131 6.27 -6.01 0.15
C ALA A 131 6.65 -6.36 1.59
N ARG A 132 6.94 -7.64 1.87
CA ARG A 132 7.37 -8.09 3.19
C ARG A 132 8.73 -7.50 3.60
N GLU A 133 9.70 -7.47 2.68
CA GLU A 133 11.00 -6.84 2.95
C GLU A 133 10.86 -5.33 3.13
N PHE A 134 10.04 -4.66 2.30
CA PHE A 134 9.77 -3.23 2.46
C PHE A 134 9.12 -2.92 3.81
N LEU A 135 8.20 -3.76 4.27
CA LEU A 135 7.60 -3.62 5.60
C LEU A 135 8.64 -3.82 6.71
N ALA A 136 9.50 -4.84 6.60
CA ALA A 136 10.55 -5.12 7.59
C ALA A 136 11.55 -3.96 7.74
N GLU A 137 11.88 -3.30 6.63
CA GLU A 137 12.77 -2.14 6.57
C GLU A 137 12.04 -0.79 6.77
N ASN A 138 10.74 -0.80 7.10
CA ASN A 138 9.90 0.39 7.28
C ASN A 138 9.89 1.36 6.07
N ILE A 139 9.98 0.82 4.86
CA ILE A 139 9.90 1.61 3.63
C ILE A 139 8.43 1.94 3.33
N PRO A 140 8.06 3.21 3.06
CA PRO A 140 6.70 3.55 2.65
C PRO A 140 6.43 3.01 1.25
N PHE A 141 5.38 2.19 1.08
CA PHE A 141 5.01 1.66 -0.23
C PHE A 141 3.49 1.58 -0.47
N VAL A 142 3.13 1.51 -1.75
CA VAL A 142 1.77 1.25 -2.23
C VAL A 142 1.79 0.07 -3.21
N VAL A 143 0.77 -0.77 -3.13
CA VAL A 143 0.59 -1.95 -3.99
C VAL A 143 -0.48 -1.66 -5.03
N ILE A 144 -0.26 -2.10 -6.27
CA ILE A 144 -1.27 -2.11 -7.33
C ILE A 144 -1.47 -3.56 -7.77
N ASP A 145 -2.70 -4.08 -7.67
CA ASP A 145 -3.07 -5.41 -8.18
C ASP A 145 -4.51 -5.40 -8.71
N GLN A 146 -4.80 -6.24 -9.70
CA GLN A 146 -6.13 -6.35 -10.29
C GLN A 146 -7.05 -7.28 -9.49
N ASP A 147 -6.49 -8.27 -8.79
CA ASP A 147 -7.23 -9.30 -8.10
C ASP A 147 -7.81 -8.78 -6.75
N PRO A 148 -9.15 -8.74 -6.59
CA PRO A 148 -9.76 -8.26 -5.35
C PRO A 148 -9.37 -9.08 -4.13
N ASP A 149 -9.17 -10.39 -4.26
CA ASP A 149 -8.89 -11.27 -3.13
C ASP A 149 -7.48 -11.00 -2.58
N ILE A 150 -6.54 -10.70 -3.48
CA ILE A 150 -5.16 -10.30 -3.11
C ILE A 150 -5.17 -8.93 -2.43
N ILE A 151 -5.97 -7.98 -2.94
CA ILE A 151 -6.09 -6.64 -2.35
C ILE A 151 -6.68 -6.70 -0.95
N GLU A 152 -7.72 -7.51 -0.73
CA GLU A 152 -8.33 -7.68 0.59
C GLU A 152 -7.32 -8.27 1.59
N ALA A 153 -6.65 -9.36 1.23
CA ALA A 153 -5.63 -9.97 2.07
C ALA A 153 -4.43 -9.04 2.37
N ALA A 154 -4.07 -8.17 1.42
CA ALA A 154 -3.03 -7.17 1.59
C ALA A 154 -3.46 -6.02 2.52
N GLN A 155 -4.71 -5.58 2.42
CA GLN A 155 -5.27 -4.56 3.30
C GLN A 155 -5.37 -5.04 4.75
N ASP A 156 -5.68 -6.32 4.97
CA ASP A 156 -5.70 -6.94 6.30
C ASP A 156 -4.31 -6.99 6.94
N GLN A 157 -3.25 -7.04 6.12
CA GLN A 157 -1.86 -6.91 6.58
C GLN A 157 -1.44 -5.44 6.81
N GLY A 158 -2.34 -4.48 6.58
CA GLY A 158 -2.09 -3.05 6.75
C GLY A 158 -1.41 -2.37 5.55
N TYR A 159 -1.32 -3.03 4.39
CA TYR A 159 -0.74 -2.42 3.19
C TYR A 159 -1.68 -1.37 2.60
N ILE A 160 -1.09 -0.33 2.01
CA ILE A 160 -1.83 0.63 1.18
C ILE A 160 -1.93 0.01 -0.21
N CYS A 161 -3.15 -0.25 -0.66
CA CYS A 161 -3.42 -0.97 -1.90
C CYS A 161 -4.35 -0.18 -2.83
N ILE A 162 -4.09 -0.29 -4.12
CA ILE A 162 -4.93 0.22 -5.21
C ILE A 162 -5.36 -1.00 -6.03
N GLN A 163 -6.66 -1.21 -6.12
CA GLN A 163 -7.21 -2.22 -7.02
C GLN A 163 -7.22 -1.66 -8.44
N GLY A 164 -6.38 -2.20 -9.32
CA GLY A 164 -6.26 -1.70 -10.68
C GLY A 164 -5.19 -2.41 -11.51
N ASP A 165 -5.24 -2.15 -12.80
CA ASP A 165 -4.24 -2.62 -13.77
C ASP A 165 -3.03 -1.67 -13.80
N ALA A 166 -1.87 -2.17 -13.34
CA ALA A 166 -0.62 -1.41 -13.33
C ALA A 166 -0.08 -1.06 -14.73
N THR A 167 -0.60 -1.68 -15.80
CA THR A 167 -0.25 -1.31 -17.18
C THR A 167 -0.95 -0.03 -17.66
N LEU A 168 -1.96 0.46 -16.92
CA LEU A 168 -2.71 1.67 -17.24
C LEU A 168 -2.15 2.87 -16.46
N ASP A 169 -1.80 3.93 -17.19
CA ASP A 169 -1.27 5.19 -16.62
C ASP A 169 -2.16 5.77 -15.52
N GLN A 170 -3.49 5.60 -15.62
CA GLN A 170 -4.44 6.06 -14.62
C GLN A 170 -4.12 5.49 -13.22
N HIS A 171 -3.88 4.17 -13.10
CA HIS A 171 -3.62 3.55 -11.80
C HIS A 171 -2.22 3.92 -11.26
N LEU A 172 -1.26 4.19 -12.14
CA LEU A 172 0.05 4.71 -11.73
C LEU A 172 -0.05 6.16 -11.19
N HIS A 173 -0.92 7.00 -11.78
CA HIS A 173 -1.21 8.34 -11.24
C HIS A 173 -1.98 8.28 -9.92
N GLU A 174 -2.91 7.34 -9.76
CA GLU A 174 -3.57 7.08 -8.48
C GLU A 174 -2.53 6.72 -7.40
N ALA A 175 -1.51 5.92 -7.76
CA ALA A 175 -0.37 5.56 -6.92
C ALA A 175 0.68 6.67 -6.75
N LYS A 176 0.44 7.88 -7.28
CA LYS A 176 1.34 9.05 -7.16
C LYS A 176 2.75 8.79 -7.71
N ILE A 177 2.84 8.16 -8.88
CA ILE A 177 4.11 7.85 -9.55
C ILE A 177 5.03 9.05 -9.75
N ASP A 178 4.47 10.24 -9.95
CA ASP A 178 5.22 11.50 -10.10
C ASP A 178 6.11 11.83 -8.89
N ARG A 179 5.76 11.28 -7.71
CA ARG A 179 6.43 11.50 -6.42
C ARG A 179 7.10 10.23 -5.87
N ALA A 180 6.98 9.12 -6.58
CA ALA A 180 7.55 7.85 -6.18
C ALA A 180 9.06 7.82 -6.43
N THR A 181 9.79 7.15 -5.54
CA THR A 181 11.25 6.98 -5.66
C THR A 181 11.60 5.75 -6.50
N CYS A 182 10.80 4.68 -6.38
CA CYS A 182 11.05 3.43 -7.04
C CYS A 182 9.73 2.73 -7.41
N LEU A 183 9.74 2.02 -8.54
CA LEU A 183 8.67 1.13 -8.96
C LEU A 183 9.24 -0.28 -9.17
N VAL A 184 8.54 -1.28 -8.66
CA VAL A 184 8.85 -2.70 -8.83
C VAL A 184 7.74 -3.34 -9.65
N ALA A 185 8.03 -3.66 -10.92
CA ALA A 185 7.15 -4.39 -11.82
C ALA A 185 7.31 -5.90 -11.56
N ALA A 186 6.39 -6.49 -10.80
CA ALA A 186 6.41 -7.88 -10.35
C ALA A 186 5.20 -8.69 -10.86
N LEU A 187 4.58 -8.26 -11.96
CA LEU A 187 3.46 -8.92 -12.61
C LEU A 187 3.87 -10.29 -13.15
N SER A 188 2.87 -11.12 -13.46
CA SER A 188 3.06 -12.51 -13.88
C SER A 188 3.57 -12.62 -15.32
N SER A 189 3.28 -11.63 -16.17
CA SER A 189 3.69 -11.58 -17.58
C SER A 189 4.85 -10.61 -17.82
N ASP A 190 5.85 -11.06 -18.58
CA ASP A 190 6.98 -10.23 -19.01
C ASP A 190 6.52 -9.06 -19.90
N ALA A 191 5.42 -9.24 -20.65
CA ALA A 191 4.84 -8.19 -21.48
C ALA A 191 4.18 -7.08 -20.63
N GLU A 192 3.45 -7.46 -19.58
CA GLU A 192 2.83 -6.48 -18.66
C GLU A 192 3.90 -5.71 -17.87
N ASN A 193 4.96 -6.40 -17.42
CA ASN A 193 6.10 -5.72 -16.79
C ASN A 193 6.77 -4.74 -17.75
N LEU A 194 6.88 -5.09 -19.04
CA LEU A 194 7.42 -4.19 -20.07
C LEU A 194 6.56 -2.93 -20.25
N TYR A 195 5.25 -3.08 -20.39
CA TYR A 195 4.32 -1.95 -20.47
C TYR A 195 4.38 -1.08 -19.22
N THR A 196 4.36 -1.69 -18.03
CA THR A 196 4.43 -0.98 -16.75
C THR A 196 5.71 -0.14 -16.65
N VAL A 197 6.87 -0.69 -17.06
CA VAL A 197 8.15 0.05 -17.06
C VAL A 197 8.11 1.22 -18.05
N LEU A 198 7.57 1.02 -19.25
CA LEU A 198 7.46 2.09 -20.25
C LEU A 198 6.56 3.23 -19.77
N SER A 199 5.38 2.91 -19.23
CA SER A 199 4.49 3.90 -18.61
C SER A 199 5.18 4.60 -17.45
N ALA A 200 5.85 3.86 -16.56
CA ALA A 200 6.55 4.44 -15.42
C ALA A 200 7.63 5.45 -15.83
N LYS A 201 8.46 5.10 -16.82
CA LYS A 201 9.51 5.98 -17.34
C LYS A 201 8.96 7.16 -18.14
N THR A 202 7.80 7.01 -18.76
CA THR A 202 7.12 8.11 -19.46
C THR A 202 6.55 9.13 -18.47
N LEU A 203 5.86 8.64 -17.42
CA LEU A 203 5.22 9.49 -16.41
C LEU A 203 6.25 10.14 -15.48
N ASN A 204 7.27 9.39 -15.07
CA ASN A 204 8.36 9.88 -14.23
C ASN A 204 9.72 9.37 -14.76
N PRO A 205 10.40 10.13 -15.64
CA PRO A 205 11.68 9.72 -16.21
C PRO A 205 12.80 9.46 -15.18
N LYS A 206 12.66 10.00 -13.96
CA LYS A 206 13.66 9.86 -12.88
C LYS A 206 13.39 8.68 -11.95
N ILE A 207 12.23 8.02 -12.05
CA ILE A 207 11.89 6.90 -11.16
C ILE A 207 12.87 5.74 -11.36
N ARG A 208 13.31 5.11 -10.27
CA ARG A 208 14.05 3.85 -10.37
C ARG A 208 13.06 2.72 -10.69
N ALA A 209 13.17 2.11 -11.86
CA ALA A 209 12.31 1.02 -12.31
C ALA A 209 13.03 -0.32 -12.21
N ILE A 210 12.51 -1.22 -11.37
CA ILE A 210 12.99 -2.59 -11.21
C ILE A 210 11.94 -3.52 -11.79
N ALA A 211 12.32 -4.45 -12.66
CA ALA A 211 11.37 -5.36 -13.29
C ALA A 211 11.73 -6.83 -13.06
N ARG A 212 10.69 -7.66 -12.92
CA ARG A 212 10.78 -9.11 -12.97
C ARG A 212 10.77 -9.57 -14.44
N ALA A 213 11.64 -10.53 -14.76
CA ALA A 213 11.64 -11.23 -16.04
C ALA A 213 11.63 -12.74 -15.85
N SER A 214 10.84 -13.45 -16.65
CA SER A 214 10.75 -14.91 -16.61
C SER A 214 11.69 -15.57 -17.61
N THR A 215 12.06 -14.86 -18.68
CA THR A 215 12.94 -15.33 -19.76
C THR A 215 14.17 -14.44 -19.94
N GLU A 216 15.24 -14.99 -20.51
CA GLU A 216 16.48 -14.22 -20.80
C GLU A 216 16.24 -13.16 -21.88
N GLU A 217 15.41 -13.46 -22.89
CA GLU A 217 15.00 -12.50 -23.91
C GLU A 217 14.25 -11.30 -23.29
N ALA A 218 13.35 -11.55 -22.33
CA ALA A 218 12.65 -10.48 -21.61
C ALA A 218 13.60 -9.61 -20.79
N VAL A 219 14.67 -10.17 -20.22
CA VAL A 219 15.69 -9.39 -19.50
C VAL A 219 16.28 -8.32 -20.40
N GLU A 220 16.65 -8.68 -21.63
CA GLU A 220 17.19 -7.71 -22.59
C GLU A 220 16.16 -6.65 -22.99
N LYS A 221 14.93 -7.07 -23.31
CA LYS A 221 13.84 -6.16 -23.71
C LYS A 221 13.51 -5.15 -22.62
N LEU A 222 13.39 -5.59 -21.36
CA LEU A 222 13.10 -4.73 -20.21
C LEU A 222 14.22 -3.71 -19.96
N ARG A 223 15.50 -4.12 -20.08
CA ARG A 223 16.62 -3.18 -19.99
C ARG A 223 16.57 -2.12 -21.08
N ARG A 224 16.30 -2.52 -22.34
CA ARG A 224 16.18 -1.58 -23.48
C ARG A 224 14.99 -0.63 -23.31
N ALA A 225 13.91 -1.07 -22.66
CA ALA A 225 12.76 -0.23 -22.33
C ALA A 225 13.02 0.77 -21.18
N GLY A 226 14.20 0.71 -20.54
CA GLY A 226 14.60 1.65 -19.51
C GLY A 226 14.50 1.11 -18.08
N ALA A 227 14.28 -0.19 -17.85
CA ALA A 227 14.41 -0.73 -16.51
C ALA A 227 15.85 -0.56 -16.00
N ASP A 228 16.03 0.08 -14.85
CA ASP A 228 17.35 0.32 -14.23
C ASP A 228 17.94 -0.98 -13.67
N ALA A 229 17.08 -1.93 -13.29
CA ALA A 229 17.45 -3.26 -12.91
C ALA A 229 16.38 -4.27 -13.36
N VAL A 230 16.83 -5.45 -13.79
CA VAL A 230 15.95 -6.55 -14.15
C VAL A 230 16.41 -7.81 -13.43
N VAL A 231 15.50 -8.46 -12.73
CA VAL A 231 15.75 -9.67 -11.95
C VAL A 231 14.97 -10.82 -12.57
N SER A 232 15.63 -11.95 -12.81
CA SER A 232 14.98 -13.18 -13.21
C SER A 232 15.00 -14.23 -12.09
N PRO A 233 13.89 -14.38 -11.34
CA PRO A 233 13.84 -15.32 -10.21
C PRO A 233 14.11 -16.77 -10.62
N TYR A 234 13.67 -17.19 -11.81
CA TYR A 234 13.86 -18.56 -12.27
C TYR A 234 15.31 -18.86 -12.65
N ILE A 235 15.99 -17.94 -13.34
CA ILE A 235 17.41 -18.10 -13.68
C ILE A 235 18.26 -18.02 -12.41
N THR A 236 18.04 -17.00 -11.56
CA THR A 236 18.78 -16.83 -10.31
C THR A 236 18.52 -17.99 -9.36
N GLY A 237 17.26 -18.39 -9.19
CA GLY A 237 16.87 -19.52 -8.36
C GLY A 237 17.43 -20.85 -8.88
N GLY A 238 17.38 -21.09 -10.19
CA GLY A 238 17.96 -22.27 -10.82
C GLY A 238 19.48 -22.36 -10.63
N ARG A 239 20.20 -21.25 -10.84
CA ARG A 239 21.65 -21.16 -10.55
C ARG A 239 21.95 -21.43 -9.08
N ARG A 240 21.11 -20.92 -8.17
CA ARG A 240 21.25 -21.14 -6.73
C ARG A 240 20.99 -22.60 -6.33
N LEU A 241 19.98 -23.25 -6.90
CA LEU A 241 19.71 -24.67 -6.69
C LEU A 241 20.86 -25.55 -7.21
N ALA A 242 21.37 -25.24 -8.41
CA ALA A 242 22.53 -25.95 -8.95
C ALA A 242 23.78 -25.74 -8.07
N ALA A 243 24.02 -24.51 -7.60
CA ALA A 243 25.13 -24.23 -6.69
C ALA A 243 24.97 -24.95 -5.34
N ALA A 244 23.77 -25.02 -4.78
CA ALA A 244 23.51 -25.75 -3.54
C ALA A 244 23.71 -27.27 -3.72
N ALA A 245 23.34 -27.82 -4.87
CA ALA A 245 23.55 -29.24 -5.19
C ALA A 245 25.02 -29.58 -5.45
N LEU A 246 25.74 -28.73 -6.16
CA LEU A 246 27.13 -28.98 -6.55
C LEU A 246 28.14 -28.56 -5.48
N ARG A 247 27.80 -27.56 -4.66
CA ARG A 247 28.69 -26.87 -3.71
C ARG A 247 27.94 -26.41 -2.45
N PRO A 248 27.32 -27.32 -1.68
CA PRO A 248 26.47 -26.98 -0.53
C PRO A 248 27.20 -26.10 0.50
N GLN A 249 28.42 -26.48 0.88
CA GLN A 249 29.22 -25.73 1.87
C GLN A 249 29.52 -24.28 1.46
N VAL A 250 29.69 -24.03 0.15
CA VAL A 250 29.92 -22.68 -0.37
C VAL A 250 28.64 -21.86 -0.28
N MET A 251 27.49 -22.47 -0.58
CA MET A 251 26.20 -21.80 -0.49
C MET A 251 25.79 -21.52 0.96
N ASP A 252 26.02 -22.44 1.89
CA ASP A 252 25.76 -22.22 3.32
C ASP A 252 26.54 -20.99 3.83
N PHE A 253 27.80 -20.88 3.42
CA PHE A 253 28.64 -19.72 3.74
C PHE A 253 28.09 -18.41 3.12
N VAL A 254 27.76 -18.41 1.82
CA VAL A 254 27.21 -17.21 1.14
C VAL A 254 25.88 -16.79 1.76
N ASP A 255 25.02 -17.74 2.08
CA ASP A 255 23.70 -17.49 2.66
C ASP A 255 23.82 -16.95 4.08
N GLY A 256 24.79 -17.45 4.87
CA GLY A 256 25.12 -16.90 6.19
C GLY A 256 25.52 -15.42 6.14
N ILE A 257 26.23 -14.99 5.08
CA ILE A 257 26.64 -13.60 4.87
C ILE A 257 25.46 -12.71 4.45
N LEU A 258 24.64 -13.19 3.49
CA LEU A 258 23.55 -12.38 2.92
C LEU A 258 22.35 -12.24 3.85
N THR A 259 22.02 -13.30 4.60
CA THR A 259 20.83 -13.33 5.48
C THR A 259 21.14 -12.94 6.92
N GLY A 260 22.42 -12.92 7.31
CA GLY A 260 22.84 -12.66 8.68
C GLY A 260 22.39 -13.74 9.68
N ALA A 261 22.00 -14.92 9.22
CA ALA A 261 21.41 -15.99 10.04
C ALA A 261 22.32 -16.47 11.20
N GLU A 262 23.64 -16.24 11.10
CA GLU A 262 24.60 -16.54 12.18
C GLU A 262 25.23 -15.29 12.83
N ARG A 263 24.84 -14.06 12.41
CA ARG A 263 25.30 -12.76 12.95
C ARG A 263 26.83 -12.57 13.06
N SER A 264 27.63 -13.39 12.38
CA SER A 264 29.08 -13.40 12.54
C SER A 264 29.80 -12.54 11.49
N TYR A 265 29.29 -12.47 10.25
CA TYR A 265 29.92 -11.72 9.16
C TYR A 265 28.91 -10.93 8.32
N TYR A 266 29.29 -9.70 7.99
CA TYR A 266 28.51 -8.75 7.18
C TYR A 266 29.30 -8.34 5.94
N LEU A 267 28.59 -7.82 4.95
CA LEU A 267 29.16 -7.30 3.71
C LEU A 267 28.77 -5.83 3.58
N GLU A 268 29.75 -4.93 3.59
CA GLU A 268 29.53 -3.47 3.55
C GLU A 268 30.32 -2.82 2.42
N GLU A 269 29.77 -1.74 1.89
CA GLU A 269 30.42 -0.89 0.90
C GLU A 269 30.99 0.35 1.59
N ILE A 270 32.32 0.53 1.53
CA ILE A 270 33.03 1.67 2.12
C ILE A 270 33.58 2.52 0.98
N ARG A 271 33.21 3.80 0.97
CA ARG A 271 33.74 4.76 0.01
C ARG A 271 35.11 5.26 0.45
N VAL A 272 36.08 5.20 -0.46
CA VAL A 272 37.39 5.83 -0.31
C VAL A 272 37.29 7.25 -0.84
N ASP A 273 37.32 8.24 0.04
CA ASP A 273 37.29 9.67 -0.33
C ASP A 273 38.59 10.38 0.08
N SER A 274 38.66 11.69 -0.16
CA SER A 274 39.81 12.53 0.22
C SER A 274 40.09 12.55 1.73
N ASN A 275 39.14 12.12 2.56
CA ASN A 275 39.31 12.01 4.00
C ASN A 275 39.95 10.69 4.42
N CYS A 276 40.13 9.74 3.49
CA CYS A 276 40.81 8.47 3.71
C CYS A 276 42.33 8.57 3.81
N GLY A 277 42.76 9.44 4.74
CA GLY A 277 44.11 9.95 4.96
C GLY A 277 45.23 9.03 4.51
N GLY A 278 46.10 9.51 3.61
CA GLY A 278 47.35 8.87 3.23
C GLY A 278 47.28 7.44 2.67
N TYR A 279 46.10 6.83 2.49
CA TYR A 279 45.92 5.51 1.87
C TYR A 279 45.66 5.62 0.36
N ILE A 280 45.22 6.79 -0.11
CA ILE A 280 45.09 7.07 -1.54
C ILE A 280 46.46 6.96 -2.20
N GLY A 281 46.54 6.17 -3.27
CA GLY A 281 47.75 5.88 -4.02
C GLY A 281 48.61 4.76 -3.43
N LYS A 282 48.25 4.21 -2.24
CA LYS A 282 48.92 3.04 -1.68
C LYS A 282 48.34 1.75 -2.22
N SER A 283 49.16 0.71 -2.26
CA SER A 283 48.70 -0.65 -2.55
C SER A 283 47.99 -1.27 -1.34
N LEU A 284 47.16 -2.28 -1.54
CA LEU A 284 46.53 -3.02 -0.42
C LEU A 284 47.55 -3.64 0.53
N SER A 285 48.72 -4.05 0.03
CA SER A 285 49.81 -4.62 0.83
C SER A 285 50.51 -3.56 1.70
N GLU A 286 50.62 -2.33 1.22
CA GLU A 286 51.11 -1.18 1.98
C GLU A 286 50.09 -0.67 2.99
N ALA A 287 48.81 -0.62 2.59
CA ALA A 287 47.72 -0.17 3.45
C ALA A 287 47.47 -1.13 4.62
N ARG A 288 47.79 -2.43 4.46
CA ARG A 288 47.69 -3.47 5.49
C ARG A 288 46.32 -3.51 6.20
N LEU A 289 45.25 -3.21 5.46
CA LEU A 289 43.90 -3.02 6.01
C LEU A 289 43.43 -4.25 6.80
N ARG A 290 43.58 -5.46 6.22
CA ARG A 290 43.17 -6.71 6.87
C ARG A 290 43.94 -6.99 8.16
N VAL A 291 45.23 -6.66 8.23
CA VAL A 291 46.04 -6.87 9.44
C VAL A 291 45.59 -5.93 10.56
N GLN A 292 45.19 -4.71 10.22
CA GLN A 292 44.77 -3.71 11.19
C GLN A 292 43.32 -3.91 11.66
N SER A 293 42.40 -4.20 10.73
CA SER A 293 40.96 -4.29 11.01
C SER A 293 40.44 -5.70 11.18
N GLY A 294 41.08 -6.71 10.60
CA GLY A 294 40.56 -8.07 10.46
C GLY A 294 39.58 -8.24 9.28
N ALA A 295 39.10 -7.15 8.68
CA ALA A 295 38.16 -7.19 7.57
C ALA A 295 38.85 -7.53 6.24
N LEU A 296 38.15 -8.29 5.40
CA LEU A 296 38.60 -8.71 4.08
C LEU A 296 38.03 -7.80 3.00
N VAL A 297 38.90 -7.22 2.16
CA VAL A 297 38.47 -6.55 0.93
C VAL A 297 38.19 -7.61 -0.13
N LEU A 298 36.92 -7.78 -0.51
CA LEU A 298 36.49 -8.76 -1.51
C LEU A 298 36.57 -8.22 -2.94
N ALA A 299 36.23 -6.95 -3.12
CA ALA A 299 36.28 -6.30 -4.42
C ALA A 299 36.47 -4.79 -4.29
N ILE A 300 36.98 -4.16 -5.36
CA ILE A 300 37.08 -2.71 -5.49
C ILE A 300 36.28 -2.30 -6.72
N ARG A 301 35.33 -1.38 -6.54
CA ARG A 301 34.60 -0.74 -7.65
C ARG A 301 35.15 0.66 -7.85
N ARG A 302 35.74 0.89 -9.03
CA ARG A 302 36.29 2.19 -9.42
C ARG A 302 35.17 3.18 -9.73
N GLN A 303 35.54 4.47 -9.77
CA GLN A 303 34.62 5.55 -10.11
C GLN A 303 34.04 5.44 -11.53
N ASP A 304 34.77 4.82 -12.46
CA ASP A 304 34.31 4.53 -13.82
C ASP A 304 33.31 3.36 -13.91
N GLY A 305 33.01 2.70 -12.78
CA GLY A 305 32.10 1.56 -12.68
C GLY A 305 32.77 0.20 -12.88
N SER A 306 34.08 0.14 -13.19
CA SER A 306 34.81 -1.11 -13.30
C SER A 306 34.91 -1.83 -11.95
N LEU A 307 34.69 -3.14 -11.94
CA LEU A 307 34.74 -3.98 -10.76
C LEU A 307 35.97 -4.88 -10.80
N ILE A 308 36.81 -4.81 -9.76
CA ILE A 308 37.99 -5.65 -9.56
C ILE A 308 37.67 -6.69 -8.48
N PRO A 309 37.25 -7.92 -8.85
CA PRO A 309 37.02 -8.98 -7.88
C PRO A 309 38.35 -9.59 -7.39
N GLY A 310 38.46 -9.85 -6.09
CA GLY A 310 39.66 -10.46 -5.50
C GLY A 310 40.93 -9.62 -5.73
N PRO A 311 40.97 -8.35 -5.30
CA PRO A 311 42.13 -7.49 -5.53
C PRO A 311 43.40 -8.08 -4.87
N THR A 312 44.52 -7.99 -5.58
CA THR A 312 45.83 -8.45 -5.07
C THR A 312 46.49 -7.40 -4.18
N GLY A 313 47.57 -7.78 -3.49
CA GLY A 313 48.35 -6.87 -2.66
C GLY A 313 48.91 -5.63 -3.39
N ASP A 314 49.07 -5.71 -4.71
CA ASP A 314 49.58 -4.63 -5.57
C ASP A 314 48.48 -3.66 -6.04
N THR A 315 47.22 -3.99 -5.79
CA THR A 315 46.09 -3.17 -6.24
C THR A 315 46.10 -1.85 -5.49
N LEU A 316 46.19 -0.74 -6.23
CA LEU A 316 46.19 0.61 -5.68
C LEU A 316 44.79 1.06 -5.28
N LEU A 317 44.69 1.71 -4.12
CA LEU A 317 43.51 2.42 -3.65
C LEU A 317 43.46 3.81 -4.29
N LEU A 318 42.40 4.10 -5.03
CA LEU A 318 42.21 5.40 -5.67
C LEU A 318 41.09 6.18 -4.99
N SER A 319 41.16 7.50 -5.08
CA SER A 319 40.09 8.37 -4.59
C SER A 319 38.83 8.12 -5.39
N GLY A 320 37.70 7.97 -4.71
CA GLY A 320 36.41 7.68 -5.31
C GLY A 320 36.09 6.18 -5.47
N ASP A 321 37.00 5.30 -5.08
CA ASP A 321 36.73 3.86 -5.06
C ASP A 321 35.67 3.49 -4.03
N PHE A 322 34.95 2.41 -4.31
CA PHE A 322 34.11 1.72 -3.34
C PHE A 322 34.71 0.35 -3.02
N LEU A 323 35.10 0.16 -1.77
CA LEU A 323 35.61 -1.11 -1.25
C LEU A 323 34.44 -1.95 -0.77
N ILE A 324 34.27 -3.13 -1.35
CA ILE A 324 33.31 -4.13 -0.89
C ILE A 324 34.05 -5.02 0.12
N CYS A 325 33.71 -4.85 1.39
CA CYS A 325 34.42 -5.45 2.51
C CYS A 325 33.54 -6.46 3.23
N MET A 326 34.18 -7.49 3.79
CA MET A 326 33.53 -8.52 4.59
C MET A 326 34.23 -8.68 5.94
N GLY A 327 33.46 -8.77 7.03
CA GLY A 327 34.00 -8.93 8.38
C GLY A 327 32.90 -8.97 9.44
N THR A 328 33.27 -9.17 10.70
CA THR A 328 32.36 -8.92 11.82
C THR A 328 32.00 -7.44 11.91
N ALA A 329 30.89 -7.09 12.59
CA ALA A 329 30.52 -5.69 12.80
C ALA A 329 31.66 -4.87 13.47
N GLU A 330 32.43 -5.49 14.37
CA GLU A 330 33.59 -4.85 15.00
C GLU A 330 34.74 -4.63 14.01
N GLN A 331 35.05 -5.63 13.17
CA GLN A 331 36.10 -5.54 12.16
C GLN A 331 35.78 -4.47 11.10
N LEU A 332 34.52 -4.39 10.66
CA LEU A 332 34.07 -3.39 9.69
C LEU A 332 34.07 -1.98 10.29
N ARG A 333 33.62 -1.81 11.54
CA ARG A 333 33.75 -0.52 12.25
C ARG A 333 35.19 -0.08 12.40
N LYS A 334 36.09 -1.00 12.73
CA LYS A 334 37.53 -0.72 12.85
C LYS A 334 38.14 -0.37 11.49
N LEU A 335 37.73 -1.06 10.42
CA LEU A 335 38.16 -0.71 9.06
C LEU A 335 37.69 0.71 8.70
N ASN A 336 36.43 1.04 9.00
CA ASN A 336 35.87 2.35 8.74
C ASN A 336 36.57 3.45 9.54
N SER A 337 36.95 3.20 10.80
CA SER A 337 37.71 4.18 11.60
C SER A 337 39.16 4.36 11.14
N ILE A 338 39.79 3.33 10.57
CA ILE A 338 41.12 3.44 9.94
C ILE A 338 41.05 4.26 8.65
N LEU A 339 40.04 3.99 7.83
CA LEU A 339 39.83 4.68 6.57
C LEU A 339 39.22 6.07 6.77
N ILE A 340 38.52 6.35 7.86
CA ILE A 340 37.94 7.66 8.15
C ILE A 340 38.27 7.94 9.62
N PRO A 341 39.50 8.41 9.93
CA PRO A 341 39.82 8.77 11.30
C PRO A 341 38.89 9.91 11.71
N VAL A 342 38.00 9.63 12.67
CA VAL A 342 37.13 10.63 13.27
C VAL A 342 38.01 11.80 13.71
N GLN A 343 37.86 12.97 13.10
CA GLN A 343 38.38 14.21 13.65
C GLN A 343 37.67 14.43 15.00
N THR A 344 38.33 14.04 16.08
CA THR A 344 37.97 14.47 17.42
C THR A 344 38.32 15.96 17.53
N ASP A 345 37.41 16.81 17.08
CA ASP A 345 37.28 18.21 17.50
C ASP A 345 35.81 18.65 17.32
N GLY A 346 34.96 18.18 18.23
CA GLY A 346 33.57 18.62 18.33
C GLY A 346 32.76 17.72 19.26
N PRO A 347 31.96 18.27 20.19
CA PRO A 347 31.23 17.46 21.16
C PRO A 347 30.22 16.56 20.44
N LEU A 348 30.25 15.27 20.79
CA LEU A 348 29.30 14.25 20.33
C LEU A 348 27.87 14.75 20.56
N ARG A 349 27.09 14.92 19.48
CA ARG A 349 25.66 15.15 19.60
C ARG A 349 25.01 13.91 20.23
N PRO A 350 24.21 14.07 21.30
CA PRO A 350 23.52 12.93 21.89
C PRO A 350 22.53 12.33 20.89
N PRO A 351 22.24 11.02 21.02
CA PRO A 351 21.29 10.33 20.15
C PRO A 351 19.91 10.98 20.26
N GLN A 352 19.35 11.36 19.11
CA GLN A 352 17.95 11.78 19.04
C GLN A 352 17.08 10.56 19.37
N ARG A 353 16.24 10.72 20.39
CA ARG A 353 15.23 9.75 20.82
C ARG A 353 14.14 9.58 19.77
#